data_AF-A0A7V9SRZ6-F1
#
_entry.id   AF-A0A7V9SRZ6-F1
#
_cell.length_a   1.000
_cell.length_b   1.000
_cell.length_c   1.000
_cell.angle_alpha   90.00
_cell.angle_beta   90.00
_cell.angle_gamma   90.00
#
_symmetry.space_group_name_H-M   'P 1'
#
loop_
_entity.id
_entity.type
_entity.pdbx_description
1 polymer ?
#
loop_
_entity_poly.entity_id
_entity_poly.type
_entity_poly.pdbx_seq_one_letter_code
_entity_poly.pdbx_strand_id
1 'polypeptide(L)'
;MTFKIILIIHIFTGSLALLAGLFAIIFRSKIKIHRPIGKIYFWAMTVIFVSAIYMSIEHDNVFLFCVAFFTYYSCLTAYRALKLKKLHLDQKPYWYDWAIEIFFGLMHLAFITFGIICFIGTNTTFAIISLVFGILGIRSNYITIKRLRKKIDLQKLLVVGAHWWHAGKLHWCYYCVCSK
;
A
#
# COMPACT_ATOMS: atom_id res chain seq x y z
N MET A 1 4.00 24.96 -18.77
CA MET A 1 2.74 24.35 -19.27
C MET A 1 2.59 22.90 -18.82
N THR A 2 3.66 22.10 -18.83
CA THR A 2 3.67 20.67 -18.47
C THR A 2 3.09 20.35 -17.08
N PHE A 3 3.46 21.12 -16.04
CA PHE A 3 2.94 20.92 -14.69
C PHE A 3 1.41 20.98 -14.60
N LYS A 4 0.77 21.95 -15.27
CA LYS A 4 -0.69 22.10 -15.27
C LYS A 4 -1.39 20.90 -15.89
N ILE A 5 -0.81 20.34 -16.96
CA ILE A 5 -1.35 19.14 -17.62
C ILE A 5 -1.30 17.95 -16.67
N ILE A 6 -0.17 17.74 -16.00
CA ILE A 6 0.01 16.64 -15.05
C ILE A 6 -0.90 16.80 -13.83
N LEU A 7 -1.08 18.03 -13.33
CA LEU A 7 -2.01 18.34 -12.26
C LEU A 7 -3.46 18.00 -12.63
N ILE A 8 -3.91 18.36 -13.85
CA ILE A 8 -5.26 18.04 -14.33
C ILE A 8 -5.44 16.52 -14.41
N ILE A 9 -4.47 15.81 -14.98
CA ILE A 9 -4.48 14.34 -15.05
C ILE A 9 -4.52 13.74 -13.65
N HIS A 10 -3.73 14.26 -12.70
CA HIS A 10 -3.70 13.81 -11.32
C HIS A 10 -5.07 13.97 -10.63
N ILE A 11 -5.71 15.13 -10.76
CA ILE A 11 -7.02 15.40 -10.15
C ILE A 11 -8.11 14.52 -10.77
N PHE A 12 -8.11 14.37 -12.10
CA PHE A 12 -9.07 13.52 -12.79
C PHE A 12 -8.91 12.05 -12.40
N THR A 13 -7.68 11.54 -12.43
CA THR A 13 -7.39 10.14 -12.04
C THR A 13 -7.59 9.91 -10.54
N GLY A 14 -7.26 10.89 -9.70
CA GLY A 14 -7.55 10.93 -8.27
C GLY A 14 -9.03 10.79 -7.97
N SER A 15 -9.85 11.59 -8.65
CA SER A 15 -11.31 11.53 -8.50
C SER A 15 -11.86 10.16 -8.93
N LEU A 16 -11.36 9.62 -10.05
CA LEU A 16 -11.73 8.28 -10.51
C LEU A 16 -11.32 7.19 -9.50
N ALA A 17 -10.13 7.29 -8.91
CA ALA A 17 -9.66 6.36 -7.89
C ALA A 17 -10.53 6.42 -6.62
N LEU A 18 -10.93 7.60 -6.18
CA LEU A 18 -11.82 7.76 -5.02
C LEU A 18 -13.20 7.14 -5.27
N LEU A 19 -13.80 7.40 -6.44
CA LEU A 19 -15.05 6.79 -6.83
C LEU A 19 -14.93 5.26 -6.93
N ALA A 20 -13.89 4.75 -7.59
CA ALA A 20 -13.64 3.33 -7.68
C ALA A 20 -13.43 2.68 -6.30
N GLY A 21 -12.71 3.35 -5.39
CA GLY A 21 -12.52 2.91 -4.01
C GLY A 21 -13.83 2.84 -3.23
N LEU A 22 -14.68 3.87 -3.36
CA LEU A 22 -16.01 3.90 -2.75
C LEU A 22 -16.90 2.78 -3.29
N PHE A 23 -16.96 2.60 -4.61
CA PHE A 23 -17.70 1.50 -5.22
C PHE A 23 -17.16 0.13 -4.80
N ALA A 24 -15.84 -0.03 -4.64
CA ALA A 24 -15.25 -1.27 -4.15
C ALA A 24 -15.72 -1.62 -2.73
N ILE A 25 -15.91 -0.62 -1.86
CA ILE A 25 -16.43 -0.80 -0.50
C ILE A 25 -17.92 -1.16 -0.53
N ILE A 26 -18.73 -0.43 -1.31
CA ILE A 26 -20.18 -0.67 -1.43
C ILE A 26 -20.46 -2.08 -1.98
N PHE A 27 -19.75 -2.47 -3.03
CA PHE A 27 -19.95 -3.77 -3.70
C PHE A 27 -19.10 -4.90 -3.11
N ARG A 28 -18.61 -4.78 -1.87
CA ARG A 28 -17.80 -5.80 -1.18
C ARG A 28 -18.41 -7.21 -1.22
N SER A 29 -19.75 -7.30 -1.20
CA SER A 29 -20.47 -8.58 -1.23
C SER A 29 -20.50 -9.25 -2.61
N LYS A 30 -20.36 -8.47 -3.70
CA LYS A 30 -20.47 -8.98 -5.09
C LYS A 30 -19.09 -9.15 -5.75
N ILE A 31 -18.50 -10.33 -5.60
CA ILE A 31 -17.15 -10.68 -6.11
C ILE A 31 -16.96 -10.35 -7.61
N LYS A 32 -17.98 -10.58 -8.44
CA LYS A 32 -17.95 -10.36 -9.90
C LYS A 32 -17.76 -8.88 -10.27
N ILE A 33 -18.26 -7.97 -9.44
CA ILE A 33 -18.19 -6.52 -9.64
C ILE A 33 -16.99 -5.93 -8.87
N HIS A 34 -16.71 -6.44 -7.67
CA HIS A 34 -15.61 -5.97 -6.83
C HIS A 34 -14.23 -6.18 -7.48
N ARG A 35 -13.98 -7.33 -8.13
CA ARG A 35 -12.70 -7.64 -8.77
C ARG A 35 -12.28 -6.65 -9.89
N PRO A 36 -13.13 -6.35 -10.90
CA PRO A 36 -12.75 -5.40 -11.93
C PRO A 36 -12.59 -3.97 -11.39
N ILE A 37 -13.45 -3.53 -10.45
CA ILE A 37 -13.34 -2.20 -9.83
C ILE A 37 -12.02 -2.05 -9.06
N GLY A 38 -11.62 -3.08 -8.31
CA GLY A 38 -10.33 -3.09 -7.63
C GLY A 38 -9.13 -3.01 -8.58
N LYS A 39 -9.23 -3.56 -9.80
CA LYS A 39 -8.20 -3.39 -10.84
C LYS A 39 -8.15 -1.96 -11.37
N ILE A 40 -9.31 -1.35 -11.65
CA ILE A 40 -9.39 0.05 -12.10
C ILE A 40 -8.77 0.98 -11.03
N TYR A 41 -9.12 0.76 -9.76
CA TYR A 41 -8.54 1.48 -8.63
C TYR A 41 -7.00 1.37 -8.60
N PHE A 42 -6.45 0.17 -8.75
CA PHE A 42 -5.01 -0.05 -8.75
C PHE A 42 -4.29 0.68 -9.89
N TRP A 43 -4.84 0.62 -11.12
CA TRP A 43 -4.25 1.32 -12.26
C TRP A 43 -4.37 2.84 -12.11
N ALA A 44 -5.49 3.35 -11.63
CA ALA A 44 -5.66 4.77 -11.32
C ALA A 44 -4.63 5.23 -10.27
N MET A 45 -4.43 4.46 -9.20
CA MET A 45 -3.41 4.73 -8.18
C MET A 45 -1.99 4.71 -8.72
N THR A 46 -1.70 3.89 -9.73
CA THR A 46 -0.39 3.87 -10.40
C THR A 46 -0.14 5.18 -11.15
N VAL A 47 -1.15 5.70 -11.86
CA VAL A 47 -1.05 7.00 -12.56
C VAL A 47 -0.90 8.16 -11.57
N ILE A 48 -1.67 8.13 -10.48
CA ILE A 48 -1.57 9.10 -9.37
C ILE A 48 -0.16 9.08 -8.76
N PHE A 49 0.43 7.90 -8.57
CA PHE A 49 1.78 7.77 -8.03
C PHE A 49 2.84 8.42 -8.93
N VAL A 50 2.81 8.13 -10.23
CA VAL A 50 3.77 8.70 -11.19
C VAL A 50 3.62 10.22 -11.31
N SER A 51 2.37 10.71 -11.38
CA SER A 51 2.10 12.16 -11.41
C SER A 51 2.50 12.86 -10.10
N ALA A 52 2.25 12.25 -8.94
CA ALA A 52 2.64 12.79 -7.64
C ALA A 52 4.17 12.89 -7.48
N ILE A 53 4.92 11.89 -7.96
CA ILE A 53 6.40 11.97 -7.99
C ILE A 53 6.84 13.18 -8.81
N TYR A 54 6.33 13.32 -10.03
CA TYR A 54 6.68 14.46 -10.88
C TYR A 54 6.37 15.79 -10.19
N MET A 55 5.16 15.95 -9.67
CA MET A 55 4.74 17.17 -8.97
C MET A 55 5.56 17.46 -7.71
N SER A 56 6.00 16.42 -7.00
CA SER A 56 6.80 16.57 -5.78
C SER A 56 8.22 17.07 -6.07
N ILE A 57 8.78 16.70 -7.23
CA ILE A 57 10.12 17.15 -7.66
C ILE A 57 10.05 18.60 -8.14
N GLU A 58 9.03 18.97 -8.90
CA GLU A 58 8.88 20.34 -9.44
C GLU A 58 8.65 21.41 -8.36
N HIS A 59 8.04 21.05 -7.22
CA HIS A 59 7.72 21.97 -6.13
C HIS A 59 8.48 21.66 -4.83
N ASP A 60 9.50 20.80 -4.88
CA ASP A 60 10.28 20.33 -3.72
C ASP A 60 9.41 19.92 -2.51
N ASN A 61 8.28 19.26 -2.80
CA ASN A 61 7.29 18.92 -1.79
C ASN A 61 7.55 17.52 -1.22
N VAL A 62 8.36 17.47 -0.17
CA VAL A 62 8.71 16.23 0.56
C VAL A 62 7.48 15.48 1.05
N PHE A 63 6.43 16.17 1.51
CA PHE A 63 5.22 15.53 1.99
C PHE A 63 4.52 14.74 0.87
N LEU A 64 4.36 15.37 -0.30
CA LEU A 64 3.73 14.72 -1.46
C LEU A 64 4.55 13.50 -1.90
N PHE A 65 5.88 13.60 -1.87
CA PHE A 65 6.78 12.49 -2.20
C PHE A 65 6.63 11.31 -1.24
N CYS A 66 6.70 11.55 0.07
CA CYS A 66 6.56 10.48 1.08
C CYS A 66 5.19 9.80 1.02
N VAL A 67 4.10 10.58 0.89
CA VAL A 67 2.73 10.06 0.79
C VAL A 67 2.55 9.23 -0.48
N ALA A 68 3.12 9.65 -1.61
CA ALA A 68 3.02 8.92 -2.88
C ALA A 68 3.60 7.50 -2.76
N PHE A 69 4.84 7.37 -2.26
CA PHE A 69 5.48 6.06 -2.07
C PHE A 69 4.74 5.19 -1.07
N PHE A 70 4.34 5.76 0.08
CA PHE A 70 3.63 5.03 1.11
C PHE A 70 2.28 4.49 0.62
N THR A 71 1.49 5.34 -0.05
CA THR A 71 0.16 4.99 -0.55
C THR A 71 0.24 3.94 -1.65
N TYR A 72 1.17 4.13 -2.59
CA TYR A 72 1.36 3.18 -3.69
C TYR A 72 1.85 1.82 -3.19
N TYR A 73 2.79 1.79 -2.24
CA TYR A 73 3.24 0.55 -1.61
C TYR A 73 2.10 -0.20 -0.91
N SER A 74 1.23 0.52 -0.20
CA SER A 74 0.06 -0.05 0.47
C SER A 74 -0.93 -0.66 -0.53
N CYS A 75 -1.21 0.05 -1.63
CA CYS A 75 -2.06 -0.42 -2.74
C CYS A 75 -1.47 -1.67 -3.42
N LEU A 76 -0.17 -1.66 -3.70
CA LEU A 76 0.55 -2.77 -4.33
C LEU A 76 0.58 -4.02 -3.44
N THR A 77 0.73 -3.84 -2.14
CA THR A 77 0.67 -4.93 -1.16
C THR A 77 -0.74 -5.51 -1.06
N ALA A 78 -1.78 -4.67 -1.07
CA ALA A 78 -3.17 -5.12 -1.12
C ALA A 78 -3.49 -5.90 -2.41
N TYR A 79 -3.02 -5.42 -3.56
CA TYR A 79 -3.20 -6.09 -4.86
C TYR A 79 -2.50 -7.45 -4.89
N ARG A 80 -1.25 -7.54 -4.42
CA ARG A 80 -0.49 -8.80 -4.36
C ARG A 80 -1.10 -9.80 -3.38
N ALA A 81 -1.62 -9.34 -2.24
CA ALA A 81 -2.30 -10.22 -1.28
C ALA A 81 -3.49 -10.96 -1.92
N LEU A 82 -4.15 -10.39 -2.94
CA LEU A 82 -5.22 -11.05 -3.68
C LEU A 82 -4.72 -12.10 -4.69
N LYS A 83 -3.49 -11.96 -5.20
CA LYS A 83 -2.85 -12.90 -6.13
C LYS A 83 -2.17 -14.06 -5.39
N LEU A 84 -1.62 -13.80 -4.21
CA LEU A 84 -0.93 -14.79 -3.35
C LEU A 84 -1.89 -15.41 -2.32
N LYS A 85 -3.15 -15.65 -2.71
CA LYS A 85 -4.15 -16.25 -1.80
C LYS A 85 -3.81 -17.68 -1.38
N LYS A 86 -3.13 -18.44 -2.25
CA LYS A 86 -2.78 -19.84 -2.03
C LYS A 86 -1.38 -20.00 -1.43
N LEU A 87 -0.85 -18.99 -0.75
CA LEU A 87 0.43 -19.10 -0.04
C LEU A 87 0.44 -20.25 0.99
N HIS A 88 -0.75 -20.58 1.51
CA HIS A 88 -0.99 -21.70 2.41
C HIS A 88 -1.08 -23.08 1.70
N LEU A 89 -1.11 -23.12 0.36
CA LEU A 89 -1.05 -24.34 -0.47
C LEU A 89 0.31 -24.44 -1.19
N ASP A 90 1.39 -24.05 -0.52
CA ASP A 90 2.76 -24.10 -1.06
C ASP A 90 3.01 -23.23 -2.32
N GLN A 91 2.17 -22.23 -2.58
CA GLN A 91 2.46 -21.24 -3.63
C GLN A 91 3.71 -20.45 -3.24
N LYS A 92 4.82 -20.64 -3.97
CA LYS A 92 6.06 -19.89 -3.73
C LYS A 92 5.92 -18.46 -4.28
N PRO A 93 6.32 -17.43 -3.51
CA PRO A 93 6.43 -16.08 -4.03
C PRO A 93 7.52 -16.03 -5.11
N TYR A 94 7.30 -15.21 -6.14
CA TYR A 94 8.26 -15.07 -7.24
C TYR A 94 9.39 -14.11 -6.85
N TRP A 95 10.48 -14.11 -7.61
CA TRP A 95 11.64 -13.24 -7.35
C TRP A 95 11.27 -11.74 -7.36
N TYR A 96 10.33 -11.34 -8.22
CA TYR A 96 9.88 -9.94 -8.30
C TYR A 96 9.11 -9.50 -7.05
N ASP A 97 8.47 -10.41 -6.31
CA ASP A 97 7.77 -10.06 -5.06
C ASP A 97 8.78 -9.61 -4.00
N TRP A 98 9.95 -10.26 -3.96
CA TRP A 98 11.07 -9.88 -3.09
C TRP A 98 11.76 -8.61 -3.57
N ALA A 99 11.96 -8.44 -4.89
CA ALA A 99 12.55 -7.24 -5.45
C ALA A 99 11.74 -5.98 -5.09
N ILE A 100 10.40 -6.07 -5.15
CA ILE A 100 9.50 -4.99 -4.73
C ILE A 100 9.67 -4.67 -3.24
N GLU A 101 9.70 -5.68 -2.36
CA GLU A 101 9.91 -5.44 -0.92
C GLU A 101 11.26 -4.79 -0.64
N ILE A 102 12.33 -5.22 -1.32
CA ILE A 102 13.66 -4.64 -1.15
C ILE A 102 13.64 -3.18 -1.61
N PHE A 103 13.09 -2.89 -2.78
CA PHE A 103 13.01 -1.52 -3.32
C PHE A 103 12.26 -0.57 -2.37
N PHE A 104 11.03 -0.91 -1.97
CA PHE A 104 10.27 -0.06 -1.06
C PHE A 104 10.86 -0.05 0.36
N GLY A 105 11.53 -1.12 0.78
CA GLY A 105 12.26 -1.18 2.05
C GLY A 105 13.41 -0.19 2.09
N LEU A 106 14.21 -0.13 1.02
CA LEU A 106 15.27 0.85 0.85
C LEU A 106 14.70 2.27 0.81
N MET A 107 13.60 2.51 0.10
CA MET A 107 12.94 3.82 0.07
C MET A 107 12.45 4.28 1.45
N HIS A 108 11.82 3.40 2.24
CA HIS A 108 11.39 3.75 3.60
C HIS A 108 12.58 3.96 4.55
N LEU A 109 13.66 3.21 4.37
CA LEU A 109 14.91 3.45 5.10
C LEU A 109 15.49 4.83 4.73
N ALA A 110 15.47 5.19 3.44
CA ALA A 110 15.89 6.50 2.96
C ALA A 110 15.07 7.63 3.63
N PHE A 111 13.75 7.46 3.78
CA PHE A 111 12.92 8.44 4.49
C PHE A 111 13.31 8.61 5.97
N ILE A 112 13.70 7.53 6.65
CA ILE A 112 14.20 7.62 8.03
C ILE A 112 15.52 8.38 8.06
N THR A 113 16.47 8.03 7.19
CA THR A 113 17.77 8.71 7.14
C THR A 113 17.63 10.19 6.80
N PHE A 114 16.77 10.53 5.83
CA PHE A 114 16.46 11.90 5.44
C PHE A 114 15.79 12.66 6.59
N GLY A 115 14.84 12.02 7.28
CA GLY A 115 14.19 12.59 8.46
C GLY A 115 15.17 12.94 9.58
N ILE A 116 16.17 12.08 9.85
CA ILE A 116 17.23 12.34 10.84
C ILE A 116 18.10 13.52 10.40
N ILE A 117 18.50 13.58 9.13
CA ILE A 117 19.31 14.69 8.60
C ILE A 117 18.56 16.02 8.72
N CYS A 118 17.28 16.06 8.31
CA CYS A 118 16.45 17.26 8.44
C CYS A 118 16.24 17.69 9.90
N PHE A 119 16.20 16.74 10.83
CA PHE A 119 16.07 17.03 12.26
C PHE A 119 17.30 17.78 12.78
N ILE A 120 18.50 17.39 12.34
CA ILE A 120 19.76 18.07 12.67
C ILE A 120 19.82 19.45 12.00
N GLY A 121 19.38 19.56 10.74
CA GLY A 121 19.35 20.80 9.97
C GLY A 121 18.16 21.73 10.26
N THR A 122 17.62 21.70 11.48
CA THR A 122 16.53 22.55 12.02
C THR A 122 15.19 22.56 11.26
N ASN A 123 15.02 21.72 10.24
CA ASN A 123 13.77 21.59 9.47
C ASN A 123 12.82 20.56 10.12
N THR A 124 12.22 20.94 11.23
CA THR A 124 11.38 20.05 12.07
C THR A 124 10.17 19.48 11.34
N THR A 125 9.52 20.25 10.47
CA THR A 125 8.34 19.79 9.72
C THR A 125 8.67 18.63 8.78
N PHE A 126 9.69 18.78 7.94
CA PHE A 126 10.09 17.72 7.00
C PHE A 126 10.70 16.51 7.71
N ALA A 127 11.38 16.75 8.84
CA ALA A 127 11.89 15.69 9.69
C ALA A 127 10.76 14.78 10.21
N ILE A 128 9.74 15.37 10.83
CA ILE A 128 8.60 14.62 11.40
C ILE A 128 7.87 13.84 10.32
N ILE A 129 7.56 14.47 9.19
CA ILE A 129 6.83 13.84 8.08
C ILE A 129 7.60 12.62 7.57
N SER A 130 8.90 12.79 7.27
CA SER A 130 9.73 11.72 6.71
C SER A 130 9.93 10.57 7.70
N LEU A 131 10.09 10.88 8.99
CA LEU A 131 10.19 9.86 10.04
C LEU A 131 8.90 9.05 10.20
N VAL A 132 7.74 9.70 10.22
CA VAL A 132 6.44 9.03 10.35
C VAL A 132 6.21 8.08 9.18
N PHE A 133 6.37 8.55 7.94
CA PHE A 133 6.18 7.69 6.76
C PHE A 133 7.26 6.61 6.65
N GLY A 134 8.50 6.89 7.04
CA GLY A 134 9.58 5.91 7.09
C GLY A 134 9.30 4.77 8.08
N ILE A 135 8.95 5.09 9.32
CA ILE A 135 8.67 4.08 10.37
C ILE A 135 7.42 3.27 10.01
N LEU A 136 6.33 3.93 9.59
CA LEU A 136 5.11 3.24 9.17
C LEU A 136 5.36 2.33 7.95
N GLY A 137 6.18 2.80 7.01
CA GLY A 137 6.59 2.06 5.82
C GLY A 137 7.41 0.82 6.15
N ILE A 138 8.44 0.94 6.99
CA ILE A 138 9.24 -0.22 7.45
C ILE A 138 8.37 -1.23 8.18
N ARG A 139 7.46 -0.79 9.07
CA ARG A 139 6.53 -1.68 9.76
C ARG A 139 5.67 -2.46 8.76
N SER A 140 5.15 -1.78 7.74
CA SER A 140 4.36 -2.40 6.67
C SER A 140 5.18 -3.45 5.89
N ASN A 141 6.43 -3.11 5.55
CA ASN A 141 7.36 -4.01 4.87
C ASN A 141 7.70 -5.26 5.70
N TYR A 142 8.01 -5.07 6.98
CA TYR A 142 8.26 -6.19 7.89
C TYR A 142 7.07 -7.15 7.98
N ILE A 143 5.84 -6.62 8.05
CA ILE A 143 4.61 -7.44 8.05
C ILE A 143 4.49 -8.22 6.75
N THR A 144 4.76 -7.59 5.60
CA THR A 144 4.70 -8.23 4.29
C THR A 144 5.76 -9.33 4.14
N ILE A 145 7.02 -9.06 4.49
CA ILE A 145 8.10 -10.07 4.49
C ILE A 145 7.75 -11.24 5.41
N LYS A 146 7.24 -10.97 6.62
CA LYS A 146 6.81 -12.02 7.54
C LYS A 146 5.69 -12.88 6.94
N ARG A 147 4.76 -12.27 6.19
CA ARG A 147 3.70 -12.98 5.47
C ARG A 147 4.28 -13.84 4.34
N LEU A 148 5.24 -13.33 3.58
CA LEU A 148 5.89 -14.07 2.49
C LEU A 148 6.76 -15.23 2.99
N ARG A 149 7.35 -15.11 4.19
CA ARG A 149 8.22 -16.13 4.80
C ARG A 149 7.47 -17.20 5.57
N LYS A 150 6.36 -16.87 6.25
CA LYS A 150 5.59 -17.87 7.01
C LYS A 150 4.75 -18.74 6.07
N LYS A 151 5.14 -20.01 5.92
CA LYS A 151 4.17 -21.10 5.65
C LYS A 151 3.14 -21.06 6.78
N ILE A 152 1.95 -20.55 6.51
CA ILE A 152 0.85 -20.62 7.46
C ILE A 152 0.31 -22.05 7.41
N ASP A 153 0.55 -22.81 8.48
CA ASP A 153 -0.02 -24.13 8.67
C ASP A 153 -1.51 -23.97 9.07
N LEU A 154 -2.39 -24.32 8.14
CA LEU A 154 -3.84 -24.02 8.17
C LEU A 154 -4.59 -24.68 9.33
N GLN A 155 -4.01 -25.71 9.95
CA GLN A 155 -4.65 -26.48 11.02
C GLN A 155 -4.90 -25.65 12.29
N LYS A 156 -4.12 -24.59 12.54
CA LYS A 156 -4.31 -23.69 13.70
C LYS A 156 -5.27 -22.51 13.46
N LEU A 157 -5.61 -22.19 12.21
CA LEU A 157 -6.48 -21.04 11.89
C LEU A 157 -7.97 -21.37 11.94
N LEU A 158 -8.36 -22.62 11.66
CA LEU A 158 -9.77 -23.05 11.74
C LEU A 158 -10.28 -23.11 13.19
N VAL A 159 -9.43 -23.47 14.15
CA VAL A 159 -9.80 -23.59 15.57
C VAL A 159 -9.87 -22.21 16.26
N VAL A 160 -9.05 -21.25 15.84
CA VAL A 160 -9.01 -19.91 16.45
C VAL A 160 -10.04 -18.96 15.83
N GLY A 161 -10.43 -19.15 14.56
CA GLY A 161 -11.41 -18.28 13.89
C GLY A 161 -12.81 -18.26 14.53
N ALA A 162 -13.20 -19.30 15.28
CA ALA A 162 -14.49 -19.38 15.94
C ALA A 162 -14.57 -18.55 17.24
N HIS A 163 -13.44 -18.29 17.90
CA HIS A 163 -13.45 -17.74 19.27
C HIS A 163 -13.15 -16.23 19.35
N TRP A 164 -12.70 -15.62 18.26
CA TRP A 164 -12.26 -14.21 18.23
C TRP A 164 -13.26 -13.27 17.53
N TRP A 165 -14.52 -13.68 17.37
CA TRP A 165 -15.56 -12.92 16.67
C TRP A 165 -15.82 -11.51 17.25
N HIS A 166 -15.38 -11.22 18.48
CA HIS A 166 -15.66 -9.95 19.16
C HIS A 166 -14.47 -8.98 19.35
N ALA A 167 -13.22 -9.36 19.09
CA ALA A 167 -12.07 -8.52 19.44
C ALA A 167 -11.17 -8.22 18.21
N GLY A 168 -11.37 -7.06 17.58
CA GLY A 168 -10.38 -6.48 16.65
C GLY A 168 -10.86 -6.21 15.22
N LYS A 169 -11.83 -5.31 15.07
CA LYS A 169 -12.48 -4.96 13.78
C LYS A 169 -11.63 -4.17 12.76
N LEU A 170 -10.36 -3.85 13.01
CA LEU A 170 -9.63 -2.91 12.13
C LEU A 170 -8.47 -3.49 11.31
N HIS A 171 -8.06 -4.75 11.49
CA HIS A 171 -6.88 -5.28 10.78
C HIS A 171 -7.17 -6.48 9.86
N TRP A 172 -8.42 -6.98 9.83
CA TRP A 172 -8.78 -8.26 9.19
C TRP A 172 -9.67 -8.12 7.94
N CYS A 173 -9.78 -6.93 7.35
CA CYS A 173 -10.66 -6.72 6.19
C CYS A 173 -10.21 -7.48 4.92
N TYR A 174 -8.95 -7.92 4.85
CA TYR A 174 -8.39 -8.58 3.66
C TYR A 174 -8.67 -10.08 3.55
N TYR A 175 -8.91 -10.79 4.66
CA TYR A 175 -9.04 -12.26 4.63
C TYR A 175 -10.49 -12.76 4.45
N CYS A 176 -11.50 -11.97 4.86
CA CYS A 176 -12.90 -12.41 4.80
C CYS A 176 -13.60 -12.22 3.43
N VAL A 177 -12.99 -11.58 2.43
CA VAL A 177 -13.74 -11.16 1.21
C VAL A 177 -13.51 -12.07 -0.01
N CYS A 178 -12.70 -13.13 0.13
CA CYS A 178 -12.38 -14.01 -1.00
C CYS A 178 -12.33 -15.50 -0.64
N SER A 179 -13.11 -15.91 0.35
CA SER A 179 -13.42 -17.32 0.62
C SER A 179 -14.89 -17.58 0.30
N LYS A 180 -15.22 -17.56 -0.99
CA LYS A 180 -16.18 -18.47 -1.60
C LYS A 180 -15.53 -19.03 -2.84
#